data_AF-A0A5J9WD71-F1
#
_entry.id   AF-A0A5J9WD71-F1
#
_cell.length_a   1.000
_cell.length_b   1.000
_cell.length_c   1.000
_cell.angle_alpha   90.00
_cell.angle_beta   90.00
_cell.angle_gamma   90.00
#
_symmetry.space_group_name_H-M   'P 1'
#
loop_
_entity.id
_entity.type
_entity.pdbx_description
1 polymer ?
#
loop_
_entity_poly.entity_id
_entity_poly.type
_entity_poly.pdbx_seq_one_letter_code
_entity_poly.pdbx_strand_id
1 'polypeptide(L)'
;MVAMLKTLEAELGGKPYFGGEALGYVDVALVPFAPWFATYERLAGFSVAAACPGIAAWAARCVAENPCVAASLPDAESVFQFVCGMRKHFGLID
;
A
#
# COMPACT_ATOMS: atom_id res chain seq x y z
N MET A 1 9.24 1.51 8.29
CA MET A 1 8.00 1.54 7.47
C MET A 1 6.89 2.33 8.14
N VAL A 2 6.40 1.92 9.32
CA VAL A 2 5.28 2.60 10.02
C VAL A 2 5.51 4.12 10.18
N ALA A 3 6.71 4.56 10.57
CA ALA A 3 7.01 5.99 10.68
C ALA A 3 6.82 6.76 9.35
N MET A 4 7.21 6.17 8.22
CA MET A 4 7.01 6.78 6.89
C MET A 4 5.53 6.84 6.52
N LEU A 5 4.77 5.77 6.82
CA LEU A 5 3.33 5.75 6.58
C LEU A 5 2.59 6.80 7.42
N LYS A 6 3.03 7.04 8.66
CA LYS A 6 2.49 8.12 9.51
C LYS A 6 2.78 9.51 8.96
N THR A 7 3.97 9.73 8.39
CA THR A 7 4.27 10.97 7.67
C THR A 7 3.33 11.15 6.47
N LEU A 8 3.15 10.11 5.65
CA LEU A 8 2.22 10.17 4.52
C LEU A 8 0.77 10.36 4.96
N GLU A 9 0.35 9.76 6.06
CA GLU A 9 -0.99 9.93 6.63
C GLU A 9 -1.25 11.37 7.07
N ALA A 10 -0.26 12.00 7.72
CA ALA A 10 -0.33 13.41 8.09
C ALA A 10 -0.46 14.31 6.85
N GLU A 11 0.28 14.02 5.78
CA GLU A 11 0.19 14.75 4.51
C GLU A 11 -1.12 14.50 3.75
N LEU A 12 -1.67 13.29 3.84
CA LEU A 12 -3.00 12.98 3.32
C LEU A 12 -4.05 13.80 4.06
N GLY A 13 -3.89 14.00 5.38
CA GLY A 13 -4.60 15.03 6.13
C GLY A 13 -6.13 14.95 6.06
N GLY A 14 -6.69 13.76 5.84
CA GLY A 14 -8.13 13.53 5.68
C GLY A 14 -8.70 13.80 4.28
N LYS A 15 -7.88 14.24 3.32
CA LYS A 15 -8.27 14.31 1.90
C LYS A 15 -8.58 12.90 1.37
N PRO A 16 -9.49 12.74 0.40
CA PRO A 16 -9.74 11.44 -0.20
C PRO A 16 -8.53 10.91 -0.99
N TYR A 17 -7.75 11.82 -1.59
CA TYR A 17 -6.51 11.56 -2.32
C TYR A 17 -5.42 12.57 -1.95
N PHE A 18 -4.16 12.26 -2.19
CA PHE A 18 -3.07 13.22 -2.02
C PHE A 18 -3.21 14.43 -2.96
N GLY A 19 -3.78 14.21 -4.15
CA GLY A 19 -4.19 15.24 -5.10
C GLY A 19 -5.40 16.09 -4.68
N GLY A 20 -6.00 15.84 -3.51
CA GLY A 20 -7.24 16.48 -3.07
C GLY A 20 -8.46 15.64 -3.45
N GLU A 21 -9.36 16.20 -4.26
CA GLU A 21 -10.64 15.54 -4.65
C GLU A 21 -10.48 14.46 -5.73
N ALA A 22 -9.33 14.38 -6.38
CA ALA A 22 -9.03 13.39 -7.42
C ALA A 22 -7.59 12.88 -7.28
N LEU A 23 -7.30 11.74 -7.94
CA LEU A 23 -5.94 11.21 -8.02
C LEU A 23 -4.98 12.27 -8.58
N GLY A 24 -3.93 12.54 -7.83
CA GLY A 24 -2.81 13.38 -8.24
C GLY A 24 -1.54 12.57 -8.43
N TYR A 25 -0.44 13.29 -8.65
CA TYR A 25 0.87 12.71 -8.90
C TYR A 25 1.34 11.80 -7.76
N VAL A 26 1.19 12.25 -6.51
CA VAL A 26 1.60 11.48 -5.33
C VAL A 26 0.78 10.19 -5.19
N ASP A 27 -0.51 10.23 -5.54
CA ASP A 27 -1.34 9.03 -5.53
C ASP A 27 -0.82 7.99 -6.52
N VAL A 28 -0.52 8.42 -7.75
CA VAL A 28 0.03 7.53 -8.80
C VAL A 28 1.40 6.96 -8.38
N ALA A 29 2.24 7.75 -7.72
CA ALA A 29 3.54 7.29 -7.24
C ALA A 29 3.43 6.26 -6.11
N LEU A 30 2.41 6.38 -5.25
CA LEU A 30 2.27 5.57 -4.04
C LEU A 30 1.36 4.35 -4.21
N VAL A 31 0.32 4.44 -5.03
CA VAL A 31 -0.69 3.38 -5.17
C VAL A 31 -0.15 2.01 -5.60
N PRO A 32 0.97 1.88 -6.33
CA PRO A 32 1.59 0.58 -6.61
C PRO A 32 1.99 -0.21 -5.36
N PHE A 33 2.19 0.47 -4.21
CA PHE A 33 2.52 -0.17 -2.94
C PHE A 33 1.31 -0.69 -2.17
N ALA A 34 0.07 -0.33 -2.55
CA ALA A 34 -1.14 -0.79 -1.89
C ALA A 34 -1.23 -2.33 -1.75
N PRO A 35 -1.01 -3.16 -2.80
CA PRO A 35 -1.04 -4.62 -2.65
C PRO A 35 0.14 -5.18 -1.83
N TRP A 36 1.21 -4.40 -1.65
CA TRP A 36 2.37 -4.80 -0.83
C TRP A 36 2.10 -4.67 0.67
N PHE A 37 1.12 -3.86 1.08
CA PHE A 37 0.80 -3.65 2.49
C PHE A 37 0.50 -4.96 3.21
N ALA A 38 -0.31 -5.85 2.61
CA ALA A 38 -0.58 -7.16 3.19
C ALA A 38 0.69 -8.01 3.37
N THR A 39 1.64 -7.90 2.44
CA THR A 39 2.93 -8.59 2.55
C THR A 39 3.76 -8.02 3.72
N TYR A 40 3.80 -6.70 3.87
CA TYR A 40 4.50 -6.06 4.98
C TYR A 40 3.87 -6.41 6.34
N GLU A 41 2.53 -6.43 6.43
CA GLU A 41 1.82 -6.82 7.64
C GLU A 41 2.16 -8.26 8.06
N ARG A 42 2.12 -9.22 7.11
CA ARG A 42 2.45 -10.63 7.35
C ARG A 42 3.89 -10.84 7.80
N LEU A 43 4.84 -10.14 7.19
CA LEU A 43 6.27 -10.36 7.42
C LEU A 43 6.84 -9.55 8.59
N ALA A 44 6.28 -8.37 8.88
CA ALA A 44 6.80 -7.47 9.91
C ALA A 44 5.90 -7.35 11.16
N GLY A 45 4.76 -8.06 11.19
CA GLY A 45 3.95 -8.22 12.39
C GLY A 45 3.24 -6.95 12.87
N PHE A 46 2.86 -6.07 11.94
CA PHE A 46 2.07 -4.87 12.23
C PHE A 46 0.82 -4.81 11.37
N SER A 47 -0.09 -3.86 11.65
CA SER A 47 -1.23 -3.56 10.78
C SER A 47 -1.18 -2.11 10.31
N VAL A 48 -1.27 -1.91 8.99
CA VAL A 48 -1.41 -0.58 8.37
C VAL A 48 -2.72 0.05 8.78
N ALA A 49 -3.82 -0.71 8.80
CA ALA A 49 -5.12 -0.19 9.21
C ALA A 49 -5.15 0.29 10.68
N ALA A 50 -4.45 -0.40 11.58
CA ALA A 50 -4.35 0.02 12.98
C ALA A 50 -3.37 1.19 13.18
N ALA A 51 -2.23 1.18 12.47
CA ALA A 51 -1.19 2.19 12.66
C ALA A 51 -1.44 3.49 11.88
N CYS A 52 -2.06 3.38 10.71
CA CYS A 52 -2.30 4.44 9.73
C CYS A 52 -3.65 4.24 9.00
N PRO A 53 -4.80 4.36 9.70
CA PRO A 53 -6.13 4.10 9.15
C PRO A 53 -6.48 4.94 7.91
N GLY A 54 -6.00 6.18 7.81
CA GLY A 54 -6.21 7.05 6.65
C GLY A 54 -5.52 6.51 5.40
N ILE A 55 -4.31 5.96 5.54
CA ILE A 55 -3.58 5.32 4.42
C ILE A 55 -4.27 4.03 4.00
N ALA A 56 -4.75 3.23 4.94
CA ALA A 56 -5.51 2.02 4.61
C ALA A 56 -6.80 2.37 3.85
N ALA A 57 -7.54 3.38 4.30
CA ALA A 57 -8.75 3.84 3.63
C ALA A 57 -8.48 4.43 2.25
N TRP A 58 -7.42 5.23 2.11
CA TRP A 58 -6.95 5.76 0.83
C TRP A 58 -6.62 4.64 -0.17
N ALA A 59 -5.83 3.65 0.24
CA ALA A 59 -5.45 2.53 -0.63
C ALA A 59 -6.67 1.75 -1.11
N ALA A 60 -7.62 1.46 -0.22
CA ALA A 60 -8.88 0.80 -0.58
C ALA A 60 -9.71 1.65 -1.55
N ARG A 61 -9.80 2.97 -1.30
CA ARG A 61 -10.51 3.91 -2.17
C ARG A 61 -9.93 3.95 -3.58
N CYS A 62 -8.61 4.06 -3.72
CA CYS A 62 -7.96 4.11 -5.03
C CYS A 62 -8.33 2.90 -5.90
N VAL A 63 -8.38 1.70 -5.30
CA VAL A 63 -8.76 0.48 -6.02
C VAL A 63 -10.26 0.43 -6.32
N ALA A 64 -11.09 0.79 -5.34
CA ALA A 64 -12.54 0.70 -5.47
C ALA A 64 -13.13 1.73 -6.46
N GLU A 65 -12.57 2.94 -6.50
CA GLU A 65 -13.15 4.06 -7.26
C GLU A 65 -12.44 4.31 -8.61
N ASN A 66 -11.22 3.79 -8.82
CA ASN A 66 -10.47 4.03 -10.06
C ASN A 66 -10.21 2.75 -10.88
N PRO A 67 -10.89 2.56 -12.02
CA PRO A 67 -10.72 1.37 -12.87
C PRO A 67 -9.29 1.19 -13.41
N CYS A 68 -8.56 2.27 -13.69
CA CYS A 68 -7.19 2.18 -14.19
C CYS A 68 -6.24 1.68 -13.09
N VAL A 69 -6.43 2.14 -11.84
CA VAL A 69 -5.70 1.60 -10.68
C VAL A 69 -6.02 0.12 -10.51
N ALA A 70 -7.32 -0.24 -10.45
CA ALA A 70 -7.74 -1.63 -10.27
C ALA A 70 -7.17 -2.57 -11.35
N ALA A 71 -7.12 -2.13 -12.61
CA ALA A 71 -6.58 -2.92 -13.71
C ALA A 71 -5.04 -2.99 -13.75
N SER A 72 -4.33 -2.05 -13.10
CA SER A 72 -2.87 -1.97 -13.14
C SER A 72 -2.19 -2.73 -11.98
N LEU A 73 -2.91 -3.00 -10.90
CA LEU A 73 -2.33 -3.61 -9.70
C LEU A 73 -2.45 -5.14 -9.72
N PRO A 74 -1.40 -5.85 -9.29
CA PRO A 74 -1.52 -7.28 -9.00
C PRO A 74 -2.38 -7.51 -7.75
N ASP A 75 -2.90 -8.72 -7.60
CA ASP A 75 -3.51 -9.12 -6.34
C ASP A 75 -2.45 -9.24 -5.23
N ALA A 76 -2.87 -9.01 -3.98
CA ALA A 76 -1.97 -8.97 -2.83
C ALA A 76 -1.29 -10.33 -2.54
N GLU A 77 -1.93 -11.45 -2.92
CA GLU A 77 -1.37 -12.78 -2.72
C GLU A 77 -0.24 -13.05 -3.72
N SER A 78 -0.41 -12.67 -4.98
CA SER A 78 0.65 -12.72 -6.00
C SER A 78 1.89 -11.92 -5.56
N VAL A 79 1.71 -10.73 -4.98
CA VAL A 79 2.82 -9.95 -4.41
C VAL A 79 3.50 -10.68 -3.26
N PHE A 80 2.72 -11.27 -2.34
CA PHE A 80 3.27 -12.05 -1.23
C PHE A 80 4.10 -13.25 -1.71
N GLN A 81 3.57 -14.02 -2.67
CA GLN A 81 4.28 -15.16 -3.25
C GLN A 81 5.55 -14.73 -3.99
N PHE A 82 5.51 -13.61 -4.72
CA PHE A 82 6.68 -13.01 -5.34
C PHE A 82 7.77 -12.68 -4.30
N VAL A 83 7.40 -12.05 -3.18
CA VAL A 83 8.34 -11.72 -2.09
C VAL A 83 8.87 -12.99 -1.42
N CYS A 84 8.05 -14.01 -1.19
CA CYS A 84 8.52 -15.32 -0.69
C CYS A 84 9.56 -15.94 -1.63
N GLY A 85 9.33 -15.90 -2.94
CA GLY A 85 10.27 -16.33 -3.97
C GLY A 85 11.59 -15.54 -3.93
N MET A 86 11.51 -14.22 -3.83
CA MET A 86 12.69 -13.35 -3.67
C MET A 86 13.48 -13.69 -2.41
N ARG A 87 12.81 -13.83 -1.26
CA ARG A 87 13.46 -14.17 0.00
C ARG A 87 14.23 -15.49 -0.11
N LYS A 88 13.62 -16.50 -0.73
CA LYS A 88 14.29 -17.78 -1.01
C LYS A 88 15.49 -17.61 -1.93
N HIS A 89 15.34 -16.86 -3.01
CA HIS A 89 16.42 -16.62 -3.98
C HIS A 89 17.63 -15.92 -3.35
N PHE A 90 17.39 -14.96 -2.45
CA PHE A 90 18.44 -14.20 -1.76
C PHE A 90 18.92 -14.84 -0.44
N GLY A 91 18.42 -16.02 -0.07
CA GLY A 91 18.80 -16.69 1.18
C GLY A 91 18.32 -15.98 2.45
N LEU A 92 17.24 -15.19 2.37
CA LEU A 92 16.60 -14.46 3.47
C LEU A 92 15.50 -15.28 4.15
N ILE A 93 15.68 -16.59 4.21
CA ILE A 93 14.79 -17.51 4.90
C ILE A 93 15.36 -17.66 6.31
N ASP A 94 14.64 -17.12 7.30
CA ASP A 94 14.75 -17.58 8.68
C ASP A 94 13.83 -18.80 8.85
#